data_AF-C7MM55-F1
#
_entry.id   AF-C7MM55-F1
#
_cell.length_a   1.000
_cell.length_b   1.000
_cell.length_c   1.000
_cell.angle_alpha   90.00
_cell.angle_beta   90.00
_cell.angle_gamma   90.00
#
_symmetry.space_group_name_H-M   'P 1'
#
loop_
_entity.id
_entity.type
_entity.pdbx_description
1 polymer ?
#
loop_
_entity_poly.entity_id
_entity_poly.type
_entity_poly.pdbx_seq_one_letter_code
_entity_poly.pdbx_strand_id
1 'polypeptide(L)'
;METLSIHRAVEEIRLSDAPDAPVARMSMDAASINEAAQKIAAMQKQFAELKAKIAKGEVSDKDAKRIAKVYRDVLDACLGQTQRLAIYKWLKGGAHIPDAEVNHLISPLVVWCQQNVLDAVMPHVQAEAFAELTDNAAQQA
;
A
#
# COMPACT_ATOMS: atom_id res chain seq x y z
N MET A 1 26.38 24.19 1.05
CA MET A 1 26.77 22.89 1.62
C MET A 1 25.56 21.99 1.44
N GLU A 2 25.56 21.16 0.41
CA GLU A 2 24.43 20.26 0.12
C GLU A 2 24.45 19.12 1.14
N THR A 3 23.35 18.99 1.89
CA THR A 3 23.18 17.92 2.87
C THR A 3 22.86 16.62 2.13
N LEU A 4 23.75 15.64 2.19
CA LEU A 4 23.51 14.31 1.62
C LEU A 4 22.43 13.60 2.47
N SER A 5 21.18 13.59 2.01
CA SER A 5 20.09 12.86 2.67
C SER A 5 20.04 11.43 2.13
N ILE A 6 20.54 10.47 2.91
CA ILE A 6 20.44 9.04 2.58
C ILE A 6 19.11 8.53 3.13
N HIS A 7 18.11 8.39 2.26
CA HIS A 7 16.85 7.74 2.60
C HIS A 7 16.99 6.22 2.53
N ARG A 8 16.27 5.50 3.41
CA ARG A 8 16.24 4.04 3.40
C ARG A 8 15.62 3.58 2.07
N ALA A 9 16.33 2.76 1.30
CA ALA A 9 15.89 2.34 -0.04
C ALA A 9 14.87 1.18 -0.01
N VAL A 10 14.82 0.40 1.08
CA VAL A 10 13.96 -0.77 1.21
C VAL A 10 13.44 -0.92 2.64
N GLU A 11 12.15 -1.20 2.76
CA GLU A 11 11.51 -1.66 4.00
C GLU A 11 11.30 -3.17 3.95
N GLU A 12 11.79 -3.89 4.96
CA GLU A 12 11.56 -5.33 5.11
C GLU A 12 10.34 -5.58 5.99
N ILE A 13 9.45 -6.45 5.54
CA ILE A 13 8.18 -6.76 6.18
C ILE A 13 8.16 -8.24 6.53
N ARG A 14 7.99 -8.52 7.82
CA ARG A 14 7.82 -9.88 8.34
C ARG A 14 6.37 -10.06 8.78
N LEU A 15 5.71 -11.08 8.24
CA LEU A 15 4.33 -11.39 8.60
C LEU A 15 4.21 -12.20 9.91
N SER A 16 5.30 -12.85 10.31
CA SER A 16 5.42 -13.66 11.51
C SER A 16 6.89 -13.82 11.87
N ASP A 17 7.17 -14.13 13.14
CA ASP A 17 8.50 -14.49 13.62
C ASP A 17 8.87 -15.96 13.32
N ALA A 18 7.98 -16.73 12.70
CA ALA A 18 8.26 -18.09 12.28
C ALA A 18 9.43 -18.13 11.27
N PRO A 19 10.34 -19.12 11.37
CA PRO A 19 11.56 -19.17 10.56
C PRO A 19 11.30 -19.39 9.07
N ASP A 20 10.15 -19.93 8.70
CA ASP A 20 9.72 -20.20 7.32
C ASP A 20 8.75 -19.12 6.78
N ALA A 21 8.46 -18.08 7.56
CA ALA A 21 7.58 -17.00 7.11
C ALA A 21 8.25 -16.18 5.98
N PRO A 22 7.49 -15.81 4.93
CA PRO A 22 8.03 -15.00 3.86
C PRO A 22 8.41 -13.62 4.39
N VAL A 23 9.62 -13.17 4.02
CA VAL A 23 10.05 -11.78 4.20
C VAL A 23 9.73 -11.04 2.91
N ALA A 24 8.84 -10.04 3.02
CA ALA A 24 8.56 -9.15 1.92
C ALA A 24 9.44 -7.90 1.99
N ARG A 25 9.63 -7.24 0.85
CA ARG A 25 10.44 -6.04 0.67
C ARG A 25 9.66 -5.03 -0.15
N MET A 26 9.51 -3.84 0.40
CA MET A 26 8.93 -2.70 -0.31
C MET A 26 10.06 -1.75 -0.70
N SER A 27 10.14 -1.42 -1.99
CA SER A 27 11.08 -0.39 -2.43
C SER A 27 10.57 0.98 -2.03
N MET A 28 11.47 1.78 -1.46
CA MET A 28 11.20 3.14 -1.01
C MET A 28 11.86 4.19 -1.89
N ASP A 29 12.43 3.78 -3.04
CA ASP A 29 12.92 4.73 -4.03
C ASP A 29 11.76 5.53 -4.64
N ALA A 30 12.05 6.77 -5.05
CA ALA A 30 11.04 7.71 -5.50
C ALA A 30 10.24 7.22 -6.72
N ALA A 31 10.87 6.48 -7.64
CA ALA A 31 10.18 5.99 -8.83
C ALA A 31 9.16 4.90 -8.47
N SER A 32 9.57 3.93 -7.66
CA SER A 32 8.70 2.85 -7.16
C SER A 32 7.56 3.39 -6.31
N ILE A 33 7.84 4.35 -5.41
CA ILE A 33 6.82 4.98 -4.57
C ILE A 33 5.82 5.77 -5.42
N ASN A 34 6.28 6.55 -6.40
CA ASN A 34 5.38 7.32 -7.26
C ASN A 34 4.49 6.41 -8.12
N GLU A 35 5.04 5.34 -8.68
CA GLU A 35 4.26 4.35 -9.43
C GLU A 35 3.21 3.67 -8.54
N ALA A 36 3.60 3.25 -7.34
CA ALA A 36 2.68 2.66 -6.36
C ALA A 36 1.58 3.65 -5.95
N ALA A 37 1.92 4.92 -5.72
CA ALA A 37 0.99 5.96 -5.34
C ALA A 37 -0.06 6.24 -6.41
N GLN A 38 0.35 6.32 -7.69
CA GLN A 38 -0.59 6.47 -8.80
C GLN A 38 -1.59 5.31 -8.88
N LYS A 39 -1.10 4.07 -8.72
CA LYS A 39 -1.95 2.88 -8.69
C LYS A 39 -2.91 2.90 -7.50
N ILE A 40 -2.41 3.24 -6.30
CA ILE A 40 -3.23 3.32 -5.08
C ILE A 40 -4.27 4.44 -5.17
N ALA A 41 -3.92 5.60 -5.73
CA ALA A 41 -4.85 6.72 -5.93
C ALA A 41 -6.05 6.30 -6.79
N ALA A 42 -5.82 5.51 -7.85
CA ALA A 42 -6.90 4.96 -8.68
C ALA A 42 -7.83 3.99 -7.90
N MET A 43 -7.33 3.39 -6.81
CA MET A 43 -8.08 2.45 -5.95
C MET A 43 -8.74 3.11 -4.74
N GLN A 44 -8.37 4.34 -4.37
CA GLN A 44 -8.83 5.00 -3.13
C GLN A 44 -10.35 5.06 -3.00
N LYS A 45 -11.06 5.39 -4.09
CA LYS A 45 -12.52 5.45 -4.08
C LYS A 45 -13.14 4.08 -3.73
N GLN A 46 -12.60 3.00 -4.31
CA GLN A 46 -13.06 1.66 -4.02
C GLN A 46 -12.73 1.25 -2.58
N PHE A 47 -11.57 1.64 -2.06
CA PHE A 47 -11.23 1.43 -0.64
C PHE A 47 -12.19 2.13 0.32
N ALA A 48 -12.50 3.40 0.08
CA ALA A 48 -13.40 4.16 0.94
C ALA A 48 -14.80 3.55 0.97
N GLU A 49 -15.33 3.17 -0.20
CA GLU A 49 -16.61 2.47 -0.33
C GLU A 49 -16.60 1.12 0.41
N LEU A 50 -15.54 0.33 0.27
CA LEU A 50 -15.40 -0.98 0.91
C LEU A 50 -15.20 -0.88 2.43
N LYS A 51 -14.39 0.07 2.90
CA LYS A 51 -14.17 0.33 4.34
C LYS A 51 -15.47 0.75 5.03
N ALA A 52 -16.29 1.57 4.36
CA ALA A 52 -17.60 1.95 4.87
C ALA A 52 -18.57 0.75 4.99
N LYS A 53 -18.54 -0.19 4.03
CA LYS A 53 -19.34 -1.43 4.10
C LYS A 53 -18.89 -2.38 5.21
N ILE A 54 -17.57 -2.56 5.37
CA ILE A 54 -16.99 -3.37 6.45
C ILE A 54 -17.39 -2.79 7.81
N ALA A 55 -17.30 -1.47 7.99
CA ALA A 55 -17.68 -0.81 9.25
C ALA A 55 -19.17 -0.98 9.60
N LYS A 56 -20.03 -1.16 8.60
CA LYS A 56 -21.47 -1.41 8.78
C LYS A 56 -21.81 -2.89 9.02
N GLY A 57 -20.84 -3.80 8.91
CA GLY A 57 -21.07 -5.25 8.99
C GLY A 57 -21.81 -5.83 7.77
N GLU A 58 -22.00 -5.04 6.71
CA GLU A 58 -22.75 -5.42 5.51
C GLU A 58 -21.81 -5.99 4.43
N VAL A 59 -21.03 -7.01 4.77
CA VAL A 59 -20.09 -7.63 3.83
C VAL A 59 -20.69 -8.94 3.30
N SER A 60 -21.21 -8.88 2.08
CA SER A 60 -21.63 -10.08 1.34
C SER A 60 -20.43 -10.85 0.78
N ASP A 61 -20.59 -12.11 0.38
CA ASP A 61 -19.55 -12.88 -0.34
C ASP A 61 -19.07 -12.19 -1.62
N LYS A 62 -19.98 -11.46 -2.28
CA LYS A 62 -19.66 -10.67 -3.48
C LYS A 62 -18.77 -9.48 -3.11
N ASP A 63 -19.02 -8.84 -1.98
CA ASP A 63 -18.17 -7.76 -1.47
C ASP A 63 -16.82 -8.31 -1.00
N ALA A 64 -16.78 -9.48 -0.34
CA ALA A 64 -15.54 -10.14 0.05
C ALA A 64 -14.62 -10.43 -1.14
N LYS A 65 -15.17 -10.90 -2.27
CA LYS A 65 -14.41 -11.09 -3.52
C LYS A 65 -13.86 -9.78 -4.09
N ARG A 66 -14.64 -8.69 -4.01
CA ARG A 66 -14.20 -7.36 -4.47
C ARG A 66 -13.08 -6.82 -3.58
N ILE A 67 -13.21 -6.95 -2.27
CA ILE A 67 -12.17 -6.60 -1.29
C ILE A 67 -10.90 -7.39 -1.56
N ALA A 68 -11.02 -8.71 -1.74
CA ALA A 68 -9.89 -9.57 -2.03
C ALA A 68 -9.15 -9.15 -3.31
N LYS A 69 -9.88 -8.71 -4.34
CA LYS A 69 -9.26 -8.15 -5.54
C LYS A 69 -8.48 -6.88 -5.22
N VAL A 70 -9.10 -5.91 -4.57
CA VAL A 70 -8.47 -4.62 -4.24
C VAL A 70 -7.23 -4.81 -3.35
N TYR A 71 -7.28 -5.71 -2.37
CA TYR A 71 -6.13 -6.04 -1.53
C TYR A 71 -4.97 -6.64 -2.32
N ARG A 72 -5.28 -7.55 -3.26
CA ARG A 72 -4.26 -8.09 -4.17
C ARG A 72 -3.63 -7.00 -5.02
N ASP A 73 -4.43 -6.09 -5.56
CA ASP A 73 -3.94 -5.03 -6.44
C ASP A 73 -3.04 -4.03 -5.68
N VAL A 74 -3.34 -3.73 -4.41
CA VAL A 74 -2.45 -2.91 -3.55
C VAL A 74 -1.14 -3.63 -3.24
N LEU A 75 -1.20 -4.90 -2.86
CA LEU A 75 0.02 -5.65 -2.56
C LEU A 75 0.88 -5.85 -3.82
N ASP A 76 0.27 -6.02 -4.99
CA ASP A 76 0.98 -6.05 -6.26
C ASP A 76 1.63 -4.70 -6.57
N ALA A 77 0.98 -3.57 -6.24
CA ALA A 77 1.56 -2.25 -6.42
C ALA A 77 2.73 -1.96 -5.45
N CYS A 78 2.64 -2.42 -4.20
CA CYS A 78 3.64 -2.09 -3.17
C CYS A 78 4.80 -3.09 -3.11
N LEU A 79 4.50 -4.38 -3.27
CA LEU A 79 5.45 -5.48 -3.04
C LEU A 79 5.75 -6.26 -4.33
N GLY A 80 4.92 -6.10 -5.35
CA GLY A 80 5.01 -6.89 -6.58
C GLY A 80 4.38 -8.27 -6.48
N GLN A 81 4.06 -8.81 -7.65
CA GLN A 81 3.27 -10.05 -7.80
C GLN A 81 3.90 -11.26 -7.14
N THR A 82 5.21 -11.43 -7.27
CA THR A 82 5.93 -12.58 -6.72
C THR A 82 5.81 -12.63 -5.20
N GLN A 83 5.98 -11.48 -4.54
CA GLN A 83 5.93 -11.40 -3.08
C GLN A 83 4.50 -11.61 -2.56
N ARG A 84 3.50 -10.97 -3.19
CA ARG A 84 2.10 -11.22 -2.88
C ARG A 84 1.76 -12.71 -2.98
N LEU A 85 2.16 -13.41 -4.05
CA LEU A 85 1.87 -14.83 -4.21
C LEU A 85 2.51 -15.69 -3.11
N ALA A 86 3.74 -15.38 -2.70
CA ALA A 86 4.41 -16.05 -1.59
C ALA A 86 3.65 -15.86 -0.26
N ILE A 87 3.21 -14.63 0.02
CA ILE A 87 2.40 -14.30 1.21
C ILE A 87 1.10 -15.09 1.24
N TYR A 88 0.34 -15.09 0.14
CA TYR A 88 -0.94 -15.81 0.08
C TYR A 88 -0.75 -17.32 0.18
N LYS A 89 0.33 -17.87 -0.41
CA LYS A 89 0.65 -19.30 -0.28
C LYS A 89 0.94 -19.66 1.17
N TRP A 90 1.72 -18.84 1.87
CA TRP A 90 2.05 -19.07 3.29
C TRP A 90 0.81 -18.95 4.18
N LEU A 91 0.02 -17.87 4.05
CA LEU A 91 -1.22 -17.68 4.83
C LEU A 91 -2.22 -18.81 4.66
N LYS A 92 -2.33 -19.36 3.45
CA LYS A 92 -3.28 -20.43 3.14
C LYS A 92 -2.77 -21.81 3.53
N GLY A 93 -1.46 -22.02 3.65
CA GLY A 93 -0.88 -23.34 3.93
C GLY A 93 -1.30 -24.43 2.92
N GLY A 94 -1.73 -24.05 1.71
CA GLY A 94 -2.32 -24.97 0.73
C GLY A 94 -3.81 -25.30 0.91
N ALA A 95 -4.46 -24.78 1.96
CA ALA A 95 -5.90 -24.94 2.19
C ALA A 95 -6.73 -23.96 1.36
N HIS A 96 -7.97 -24.36 1.05
CA HIS A 96 -8.95 -23.46 0.45
C HIS A 96 -9.61 -22.61 1.54
N ILE A 97 -9.05 -21.44 1.84
CA ILE A 97 -9.61 -20.47 2.79
C ILE A 97 -10.56 -19.50 2.09
N PRO A 98 -11.78 -19.23 2.62
CA PRO A 98 -12.70 -18.23 2.09
C PRO A 98 -12.08 -16.83 2.01
N ASP A 99 -12.46 -16.05 0.99
CA ASP A 99 -11.90 -14.71 0.77
C ASP A 99 -12.13 -13.77 1.98
N ALA A 100 -13.25 -13.89 2.68
CA ALA A 100 -13.55 -13.07 3.85
C ALA A 100 -12.52 -13.27 4.98
N GLU A 101 -12.13 -14.52 5.25
CA GLU A 101 -11.13 -14.85 6.26
C GLU A 101 -9.74 -14.38 5.85
N VAL A 102 -9.36 -14.62 4.58
CA VAL A 102 -8.06 -14.15 4.05
C VAL A 102 -7.97 -12.62 4.09
N ASN A 103 -9.07 -11.93 3.76
CA ASN A 103 -9.14 -10.47 3.84
C ASN A 103 -8.91 -9.98 5.26
N HIS A 104 -9.47 -10.64 6.26
CA HIS A 104 -9.25 -10.28 7.66
C HIS A 104 -7.77 -10.40 8.04
N LEU A 105 -7.11 -11.48 7.63
CA LEU A 105 -5.69 -11.74 7.93
C LEU A 105 -4.75 -10.77 7.22
N ILE A 106 -5.03 -10.41 5.95
CA ILE A 106 -4.15 -9.58 5.14
C ILE A 106 -4.39 -8.08 5.31
N SER A 107 -5.56 -7.68 5.82
CA SER A 107 -5.98 -6.28 5.96
C SER A 107 -4.92 -5.39 6.65
N PRO A 108 -4.29 -5.79 7.78
CA PRO A 108 -3.26 -4.97 8.42
C PRO A 108 -2.07 -4.65 7.50
N LEU A 109 -1.61 -5.63 6.72
CA LEU A 109 -0.51 -5.45 5.77
C LEU A 109 -0.89 -4.47 4.65
N VAL A 110 -2.11 -4.61 4.11
CA VAL A 110 -2.60 -3.73 3.05
C VAL A 110 -2.67 -2.28 3.53
N VAL A 111 -3.20 -2.07 4.74
CA VAL A 111 -3.27 -0.72 5.36
C VAL A 111 -1.88 -0.16 5.59
N TRP A 112 -0.94 -0.97 6.10
CA TRP A 112 0.43 -0.55 6.31
C TRP A 112 1.13 -0.14 5.00
N CYS A 113 1.01 -0.94 3.94
CA CYS A 113 1.60 -0.64 2.64
C CYS A 113 1.03 0.67 2.08
N GLN A 114 -0.29 0.83 2.14
CA GLN A 114 -0.97 2.04 1.69
C GLN A 114 -0.49 3.29 2.45
N GLN A 115 -0.39 3.19 3.78
CA GLN A 115 0.04 4.31 4.61
C GLN A 115 1.48 4.73 4.29
N ASN A 116 2.40 3.77 4.16
CA ASN A 116 3.80 4.08 3.86
C ASN A 116 3.98 4.74 2.49
N VAL A 117 3.22 4.31 1.47
CA VAL A 117 3.25 4.97 0.16
C VAL A 117 2.71 6.40 0.25
N LEU A 118 1.60 6.62 0.96
CA LEU A 118 1.02 7.96 1.11
C LEU A 118 1.93 8.90 1.92
N ASP A 119 2.54 8.39 3.01
CA ASP A 119 3.47 9.16 3.84
C ASP A 119 4.77 9.50 3.10
N ALA A 120 5.22 8.63 2.19
CA ALA A 120 6.38 8.92 1.36
C ALA A 120 6.09 10.01 0.31
N VAL A 121 4.86 10.14 -0.18
CA VAL A 121 4.48 11.12 -1.21
C VAL A 121 4.00 12.45 -0.63
N MET A 122 3.38 12.47 0.55
CA MET A 122 2.87 13.71 1.18
C MET A 122 3.91 14.83 1.34
N PRO A 123 5.15 14.56 1.78
CA PRO A 123 6.19 15.59 1.86
C PRO A 123 6.53 16.19 0.50
N HIS A 124 6.50 15.39 -0.58
CA HIS A 124 6.75 15.87 -1.94
C HIS A 124 5.60 16.73 -2.46
N VAL A 125 4.35 16.32 -2.25
CA VAL A 125 3.17 17.12 -2.64
C VAL A 125 3.09 18.44 -1.87
N GLN A 126 3.41 18.43 -0.57
CA GLN A 126 3.48 19.66 0.22
C GLN A 126 4.65 20.55 -0.22
N ALA A 127 5.82 19.98 -0.54
CA ALA A 127 6.97 20.73 -1.03
C ALA A 127 6.73 21.35 -2.41
N GLU A 128 6.10 20.61 -3.34
CA GLU A 128 5.71 21.11 -4.66
C GLU A 128 4.64 22.20 -4.55
N ALA A 129 3.62 22.02 -3.71
CA ALA A 129 2.59 23.03 -3.47
C ALA A 129 3.18 24.33 -2.85
N PHE A 130 4.15 24.21 -1.95
CA PHE A 130 4.86 25.38 -1.41
C PHE A 130 5.78 26.04 -2.44
N ALA A 131 6.47 25.25 -3.28
CA ALA A 131 7.32 25.76 -4.35
C ALA A 131 6.51 26.55 -5.40
N GLU A 132 5.35 26.03 -5.82
CA GLU A 132 4.44 26.73 -6.73
C GLU A 132 3.89 28.04 -6.14
N LEU A 133 3.67 28.10 -4.83
CA LEU A 133 3.24 29.32 -4.14
C LEU A 133 4.37 30.36 -4.07
N THR A 134 5.62 29.92 -3.87
CA THR A 134 6.78 30.82 -3.87
C THR A 134 7.15 31.31 -5.27
N ASP A 135 7.00 30.48 -6.30
CA ASP A 135 7.26 30.87 -7.69
C ASP A 135 6.20 31.86 -8.20
N ASN A 136 4.92 31.66 -7.85
CA ASN A 136 3.86 32.62 -8.17
C ASN A 136 4.04 33.95 -7.41
N ALA A 137 4.52 33.91 -6.17
CA ALA A 137 4.82 35.13 -5.40
C ALA A 137 6.03 35.89 -5.96
N ALA A 138 7.04 35.18 -6.47
CA ALA A 138 8.23 35.79 -7.09
C ALA A 138 7.96 36.34 -8.49
N GLN A 139 6.98 35.81 -9.23
CA GLN A 139 6.57 36.32 -10.54
C GLN A 139 5.59 37.51 -10.46
N GLN A 140 5.05 37.80 -9.27
CA GLN A 140 4.12 38.91 -9.03
C GLN A 140 4.73 40.09 -8.25
N ALA A 141 6.04 40.05 -7.96
CA ALA A 141 6.81 41.12 -7.31
C ALA A 141 7.77 41.80 -8.32
#